data_AF-A0A9W4N4M2-F1
#
_entry.id   AF-A0A9W4N4M2-F1
#
_cell.length_a   1.000
_cell.length_b   1.000
_cell.length_c   1.000
_cell.angle_alpha   90.00
_cell.angle_beta   90.00
_cell.angle_gamma   90.00
#
_symmetry.space_group_name_H-M   'P 1'
#
loop_
_entity.id
_entity.type
_entity.pdbx_description
1 polymer ?
#
loop_
_entity_poly.entity_id
_entity_poly.type
_entity_poly.pdbx_seq_one_letter_code
_entity_poly.pdbx_strand_id
1 'polypeptide(L)'
;MVTEEQFIYRPPETPKLQRLHTRHDLPEINSLDHQISLARGTTMALEMTRARLQCSKSRHRLSLPETKQEKIRQLNQQEAENEFYRTCHDAFQQLSTAALDVIDASQEFMFQCHYDSELIVAGNVQIWQQIHGLRRALENSRSREALAEREWKKKGNIRPSWGPSTCWI
;
A
#
# COMPACT_ATOMS: atom_id res chain seq x y z
N MET A 1 29.12 16.47 69.18
CA MET A 1 29.46 17.91 69.11
C MET A 1 29.53 18.27 67.64
N VAL A 2 28.77 19.31 67.28
CA VAL A 2 28.56 19.79 65.92
C VAL A 2 29.83 20.44 65.39
N THR A 3 30.21 20.13 64.14
CA THR A 3 31.06 21.00 63.33
C THR A 3 30.51 21.01 61.91
N GLU A 4 30.10 22.21 61.50
CA GLU A 4 29.41 22.56 60.26
C GLU A 4 30.31 22.33 59.04
N GLU A 5 29.86 21.48 58.10
CA GLU A 5 30.43 21.43 56.76
C GLU A 5 29.92 22.62 55.94
N GLN A 6 30.85 23.49 55.55
CA GLN A 6 30.61 24.61 54.65
C GLN A 6 30.14 24.10 53.28
N PHE A 7 28.89 24.41 52.93
CA PHE A 7 28.34 24.19 51.59
C PHE A 7 29.03 25.10 50.57
N ILE A 8 29.96 24.55 49.79
CA ILE A 8 30.47 25.17 48.56
C ILE A 8 29.41 24.97 47.47
N TYR A 9 28.68 26.02 47.09
CA TYR A 9 27.76 25.99 45.97
C TYR A 9 28.55 25.87 44.66
N ARG A 10 28.47 24.70 44.01
CA ARG A 10 28.98 24.48 42.64
C ARG A 10 27.79 24.54 41.68
N PRO A 11 27.72 25.50 40.74
CA PRO A 11 26.59 25.57 39.81
C PRO A 11 26.61 24.34 38.88
N PRO A 12 25.44 23.81 38.48
CA PRO A 12 25.38 22.65 37.61
C PRO A 12 25.98 22.99 36.23
N GLU A 13 26.89 22.14 35.76
CA GLU A 13 27.44 22.22 34.42
C GLU A 13 26.30 22.17 33.41
N THR A 14 26.19 23.21 32.59
CA THR A 14 25.28 23.21 31.46
C THR A 14 25.73 22.11 30.49
N PRO A 15 24.85 21.16 30.11
CA PRO A 15 25.21 20.19 29.10
C PRO A 15 25.49 20.96 27.81
N LYS A 16 26.74 20.88 27.36
CA LYS A 16 27.17 21.39 26.06
C LYS A 16 26.22 20.78 25.03
N LEU A 17 25.35 21.61 24.47
CA LEU A 17 24.55 21.26 23.29
C LEU A 17 25.53 20.77 22.23
N GLN A 18 25.66 19.45 22.14
CA GLN A 18 26.26 18.80 20.98
C GLN A 18 25.50 19.38 19.80
N ARG A 19 26.22 20.12 18.96
CA ARG A 19 25.74 20.53 17.65
C ARG A 19 25.34 19.24 16.95
N LEU A 20 24.05 18.92 16.97
CA LEU A 20 23.45 18.00 16.04
C LEU A 20 23.84 18.57 14.69
N HIS A 21 24.81 17.93 14.05
CA HIS A 21 25.01 18.08 12.63
C HIS A 21 23.65 17.76 12.03
N THR A 22 22.93 18.80 11.61
CA THR A 22 21.77 18.71 10.74
C THR A 22 22.28 18.09 9.44
N ARG A 23 22.43 16.76 9.46
CA ARG A 23 22.37 15.97 8.24
C ARG A 23 21.01 16.32 7.68
N HIS A 24 21.00 17.00 6.55
CA HIS A 24 19.79 17.17 5.78
C HIS A 24 19.17 15.78 5.61
N ASP A 25 18.07 15.54 6.32
CA ASP A 25 17.27 14.34 6.20
C ASP A 25 16.85 14.27 4.72
N LEU A 26 17.58 13.45 3.97
CA LEU A 26 17.10 12.97 2.69
C LEU A 26 15.77 12.27 3.02
N PRO A 27 14.75 12.33 2.14
CA PRO A 27 13.57 11.51 2.32
C PRO A 27 14.06 10.07 2.50
N GLU A 28 13.84 9.51 3.68
CA GLU A 28 14.24 8.14 4.00
C GLU A 28 13.39 7.26 3.10
N ILE A 29 14.01 6.77 2.02
CA ILE A 29 13.35 5.92 1.05
C ILE A 29 13.04 4.62 1.79
N ASN A 30 11.75 4.35 2.02
CA ASN A 30 11.36 3.17 2.75
C ASN A 30 11.61 1.93 1.89
N SER A 31 11.84 0.78 2.53
CA SER A 31 11.82 -0.54 1.88
C SER A 31 10.58 -0.74 0.99
N LEU A 32 9.42 -0.18 1.40
CA LEU A 32 8.19 -0.16 0.61
C LEU A 32 8.32 0.62 -0.69
N ASP A 33 8.98 1.78 -0.69
CA ASP A 33 9.21 2.59 -1.89
C ASP A 33 10.05 1.83 -2.92
N HIS A 34 11.04 1.07 -2.43
CA HIS A 34 11.83 0.18 -3.28
C HIS A 34 11.00 -0.95 -3.89
N GLN A 35 10.09 -1.56 -3.12
CA GLN A 35 9.19 -2.61 -3.63
C GLN A 35 8.22 -2.06 -4.68
N ILE A 36 7.64 -0.88 -4.45
CA ILE A 36 6.78 -0.19 -5.42
C ILE A 36 7.56 0.03 -6.74
N SER A 37 8.80 0.51 -6.65
CA SER A 37 9.62 0.72 -7.85
C SER A 37 10.02 -0.57 -8.57
N LEU A 38 10.32 -1.65 -7.83
CA LEU A 38 10.60 -2.97 -8.42
C LEU A 38 9.39 -3.53 -9.17
N ALA A 39 8.18 -3.25 -8.67
CA ALA A 39 6.92 -3.58 -9.33
C ALA A 39 6.55 -2.63 -10.49
N ARG A 40 7.47 -1.73 -10.89
CA ARG A 40 7.27 -0.67 -11.89
C ARG A 40 6.24 0.40 -11.50
N GLY A 41 5.85 0.47 -10.24
CA GLY A 41 5.05 1.57 -9.70
C GLY A 41 5.88 2.84 -9.50
N THR A 42 5.19 3.97 -9.38
CA THR A 42 5.83 5.28 -9.12
C THR A 42 5.68 5.68 -7.65
N THR A 43 6.76 6.18 -7.03
CA THR A 43 6.72 6.77 -5.68
C THR A 43 7.52 8.07 -5.62
N MET A 44 6.93 9.09 -4.99
CA MET A 44 7.56 10.39 -4.79
C MET A 44 8.88 10.30 -4.02
N ALA A 45 9.01 9.36 -3.08
CA ALA A 45 10.22 9.21 -2.26
C ALA A 45 11.45 8.88 -3.13
N LEU A 46 11.29 7.98 -4.11
CA LEU A 46 12.36 7.64 -5.05
C LEU A 46 12.58 8.74 -6.09
N GLU A 47 11.52 9.42 -6.53
CA GLU A 47 11.62 10.54 -7.48
C GLU A 47 12.37 11.76 -6.91
N MET A 48 12.27 12.01 -5.61
CA MET A 48 12.91 13.13 -4.92
C MET A 48 14.30 12.82 -4.38
N THR A 49 14.86 11.64 -4.65
CA THR A 49 16.24 11.33 -4.25
C THR A 49 17.26 12.28 -4.88
N ARG A 50 18.31 12.60 -4.12
CA ARG A 50 19.42 13.45 -4.59
C ARG A 50 19.99 13.00 -5.93
N ALA A 51 20.13 11.69 -6.15
CA ALA A 51 20.62 11.12 -7.40
C ALA A 51 19.65 11.40 -8.58
N ARG A 52 18.34 11.16 -8.42
CA ARG A 52 17.36 11.48 -9.48
C ARG A 52 17.19 12.98 -9.70
N LEU A 53 17.29 13.79 -8.64
CA LEU A 53 17.32 15.25 -8.76
C LEU A 53 18.57 15.75 -9.49
N GLN A 54 19.75 15.19 -9.24
CA GLN A 54 20.97 15.51 -9.98
C GLN A 54 20.86 15.09 -11.44
N CYS A 55 20.35 13.88 -11.73
CA CYS A 55 20.08 13.43 -13.09
C CYS A 55 19.03 14.30 -13.81
N SER A 56 18.02 14.80 -13.08
CA SER A 56 17.02 15.74 -13.59
C SER A 56 17.64 17.10 -13.89
N LYS A 57 18.54 17.60 -13.03
CA LYS A 57 19.28 18.85 -13.23
C LYS A 57 20.26 18.78 -14.40
N SER A 58 20.84 17.61 -14.68
CA SER A 58 21.70 17.37 -15.84
C SER A 58 20.92 17.06 -17.13
N ARG A 59 19.59 16.88 -17.04
CA ARG A 59 18.73 16.64 -18.20
C ARG A 59 18.53 17.95 -18.96
N HIS A 60 18.37 17.85 -20.29
CA HIS A 60 18.04 18.98 -21.13
C HIS A 60 16.79 19.69 -20.59
N ARG A 61 16.86 21.01 -20.39
CA ARG A 61 15.70 21.79 -19.96
C ARG A 61 14.71 21.84 -21.11
N LEU A 62 13.57 21.20 -20.93
CA LEU A 62 12.45 21.29 -21.85
C LEU A 62 12.03 22.75 -22.00
N SER A 63 11.68 23.15 -23.21
CA SER A 63 10.96 24.40 -23.47
C SER A 63 9.60 24.38 -22.77
N LEU A 64 8.97 25.56 -22.65
CA LEU A 64 7.65 25.67 -22.02
C LEU A 64 6.58 24.78 -22.69
N PRO A 65 6.48 24.71 -24.04
CA PRO A 65 5.54 23.79 -24.71
C PRO A 65 5.84 22.32 -24.42
N GLU A 66 7.11 21.92 -24.44
CA GLU A 66 7.53 20.55 -24.14
C GLU A 66 7.25 20.16 -22.68
N THR A 67 7.46 21.09 -21.75
CA THR A 67 7.16 20.87 -20.33
C THR A 67 5.66 20.64 -20.12
N LYS A 68 4.81 21.45 -20.78
CA LYS A 68 3.36 21.27 -20.74
C LYS A 68 2.96 19.89 -21.27
N GLN A 69 3.53 19.49 -22.41
CA GLN A 69 3.24 18.19 -23.01
C GLN A 69 3.67 17.02 -22.11
N GLU A 70 4.85 17.09 -21.52
CA GLU A 70 5.34 16.07 -20.59
C GLU A 70 4.47 16.00 -19.33
N LYS A 71 4.00 17.13 -18.81
CA LYS A 71 3.09 17.15 -17.65
C LYS A 71 1.74 16.53 -17.96
N ILE A 72 1.18 16.79 -19.14
CA ILE A 72 -0.04 16.12 -19.60
C ILE A 72 0.19 14.61 -19.71
N ARG A 73 1.33 14.18 -20.26
CA ARG A 73 1.69 12.75 -20.36
C ARG A 73 1.78 12.10 -18.97
N GLN A 74 2.42 12.76 -18.01
CA GLN A 74 2.54 12.28 -16.62
C GLN A 74 1.18 12.19 -15.94
N LEU A 75 0.32 13.21 -16.09
CA LEU A 75 -1.03 13.21 -15.53
C LEU A 75 -1.84 12.03 -16.06
N ASN A 76 -1.88 11.85 -17.38
CA ASN A 76 -2.60 10.73 -18.01
C ASN A 76 -2.08 9.36 -17.53
N GLN A 77 -0.76 9.24 -17.33
CA GLN A 77 -0.15 8.03 -16.80
C GLN A 77 -0.58 7.77 -15.34
N GLN A 78 -0.59 8.80 -14.50
CA GLN A 78 -1.04 8.70 -13.11
C GLN A 78 -2.53 8.41 -13.01
N GLU A 79 -3.38 9.00 -13.85
CA GLU A 79 -4.81 8.72 -13.88
C GLU A 79 -5.09 7.26 -14.24
N ALA A 80 -4.38 6.72 -15.24
CA ALA A 80 -4.50 5.31 -15.61
C ALA A 80 -3.99 4.35 -14.51
N GLU A 81 -2.89 4.70 -13.83
CA GLU A 81 -2.38 3.94 -12.69
C GLU A 81 -3.35 3.98 -11.49
N ASN A 82 -3.94 5.14 -11.20
CA ASN A 82 -4.94 5.28 -10.14
C ASN A 82 -6.22 4.48 -10.45
N GLU A 83 -6.68 4.46 -11.70
CA GLU A 83 -7.84 3.68 -12.14
C GLU A 83 -7.61 2.17 -11.96
N PHE A 84 -6.40 1.70 -12.28
CA PHE A 84 -5.97 0.32 -12.01
C PHE A 84 -6.06 -0.02 -10.51
N TYR A 85 -5.44 0.79 -9.65
CA TYR A 85 -5.45 0.53 -8.20
C TYR A 85 -6.86 0.62 -7.60
N ARG A 86 -7.71 1.55 -8.06
CA ARG A 86 -9.12 1.60 -7.65
C ARG A 86 -9.85 0.30 -7.98
N THR A 87 -9.67 -0.19 -9.21
CA THR A 87 -10.33 -1.43 -9.64
C THR A 87 -9.90 -2.64 -8.80
N CYS A 88 -8.60 -2.74 -8.49
CA CYS A 88 -8.06 -3.80 -7.65
C CYS A 88 -8.57 -3.68 -6.20
N HIS A 89 -8.60 -2.46 -5.66
CA HIS A 89 -9.13 -2.20 -4.33
C HIS A 89 -10.62 -2.56 -4.23
N ASP A 90 -11.45 -2.17 -5.20
CA ASP A 90 -12.87 -2.52 -5.22
C ASP A 90 -13.09 -4.04 -5.31
N ALA A 91 -12.27 -4.74 -6.09
CA ALA A 91 -12.30 -6.20 -6.17
C ALA A 91 -11.92 -6.86 -4.84
N PHE A 92 -10.87 -6.35 -4.18
CA PHE A 92 -10.46 -6.79 -2.85
C PHE A 92 -11.53 -6.54 -1.78
N GLN A 93 -12.20 -5.38 -1.80
CA GLN A 93 -13.27 -5.08 -0.86
C GLN A 93 -14.44 -6.05 -1.01
N GLN A 94 -14.85 -6.36 -2.25
CA GLN A 94 -15.92 -7.34 -2.51
C GLN A 94 -15.53 -8.75 -2.02
N LEU A 95 -14.28 -9.16 -2.23
CA LEU A 95 -13.77 -10.42 -1.70
C LEU A 95 -13.78 -10.43 -0.16
N SER A 96 -13.37 -9.32 0.45
CA SER A 96 -13.34 -9.17 1.91
C SER A 96 -14.74 -9.25 2.51
N THR A 97 -15.74 -8.61 1.89
CA THR A 97 -17.15 -8.73 2.31
C THR A 97 -17.63 -10.18 2.25
N ALA A 98 -17.36 -10.89 1.15
CA ALA A 98 -17.75 -12.30 1.04
C ALA A 98 -17.05 -13.20 2.08
N ALA A 99 -15.82 -12.87 2.48
CA ALA A 99 -15.12 -13.57 3.55
C ALA A 99 -15.75 -13.30 4.92
N LEU A 100 -16.18 -12.06 5.19
CA LEU A 100 -16.91 -11.70 6.40
C LEU A 100 -18.26 -12.43 6.46
N ASP A 101 -19.00 -12.53 5.35
CA ASP A 101 -20.28 -13.26 5.30
C ASP A 101 -20.12 -14.74 5.70
N VAL A 102 -19.00 -15.38 5.31
CA VAL A 102 -18.66 -16.75 5.73
C VAL A 102 -18.37 -16.82 7.23
N ILE A 103 -17.63 -15.85 7.76
CA ILE A 103 -17.30 -15.78 9.19
C ILE A 103 -18.58 -15.61 10.00
N ASP A 104 -19.44 -14.66 9.62
CA ASP A 104 -20.70 -14.38 10.31
C ASP A 104 -21.63 -15.60 10.30
N ALA A 105 -21.79 -16.25 9.14
CA ALA A 105 -22.57 -17.49 9.03
C ALA A 105 -21.98 -18.64 9.88
N SER A 106 -20.65 -18.73 9.95
CA SER A 106 -19.98 -19.75 10.77
C SER A 106 -20.14 -19.49 12.26
N GLN A 107 -20.05 -18.23 12.69
CA GLN A 107 -20.27 -17.85 14.08
C GLN A 107 -21.70 -18.11 14.51
N GLU A 108 -22.68 -17.65 13.72
CA GLU A 108 -24.10 -17.89 13.96
C GLU A 108 -24.40 -19.40 14.06
N PHE A 109 -23.84 -20.20 13.15
CA PHE A 109 -23.99 -21.65 13.19
C PHE A 109 -23.39 -22.29 14.45
N MET A 110 -22.19 -21.86 14.86
CA MET A 110 -21.56 -22.36 16.08
C MET A 110 -22.42 -22.04 17.31
N PHE A 111 -23.02 -20.85 17.36
CA PHE A 111 -23.97 -20.51 18.42
C PHE A 111 -25.20 -21.43 18.39
N GLN A 112 -25.84 -21.61 17.23
CA GLN A 112 -27.05 -22.42 17.10
C GLN A 112 -26.83 -23.91 17.45
N CYS A 113 -25.70 -24.49 17.03
CA CYS A 113 -25.35 -25.88 17.34
C CYS A 113 -25.20 -26.14 18.85
N HIS A 114 -24.91 -25.11 19.64
CA HIS A 114 -24.80 -25.24 21.09
C HIS A 114 -26.17 -25.43 21.76
N TYR A 115 -27.26 -24.99 21.12
CA TYR A 115 -28.59 -24.95 21.72
C TYR A 115 -29.60 -25.94 21.10
N ASP A 116 -29.47 -26.32 19.83
CA ASP A 116 -30.43 -27.22 19.18
C ASP A 116 -29.81 -28.09 18.06
N SER A 117 -30.15 -29.38 18.06
CA SER A 117 -29.58 -30.38 17.15
C SER A 117 -30.29 -30.43 15.79
N GLU A 118 -31.56 -30.02 15.71
CA GLU A 118 -32.30 -30.00 14.43
C GLU A 118 -31.87 -28.82 13.52
N LEU A 119 -31.31 -27.75 14.10
CA LEU A 119 -30.78 -26.60 13.36
C LEU A 119 -29.45 -26.87 12.64
N ILE A 120 -28.79 -28.00 12.94
CA ILE A 120 -27.48 -28.37 12.38
C ILE A 120 -27.53 -28.50 10.85
N VAL A 121 -28.61 -29.05 10.29
CA VAL A 121 -28.74 -29.25 8.84
C VAL A 121 -28.95 -27.92 8.11
N ALA A 122 -29.78 -27.02 8.65
CA ALA A 122 -30.09 -25.73 8.04
C ALA A 122 -28.88 -24.79 8.02
N GLY A 123 -28.15 -24.68 9.14
CA GLY A 123 -26.97 -23.83 9.21
C GLY A 123 -25.79 -24.35 8.36
N ASN A 124 -25.69 -25.67 8.17
CA ASN A 124 -24.70 -26.25 7.24
C ASN A 124 -24.97 -25.82 5.78
N VAL A 125 -26.24 -25.77 5.36
CA VAL A 125 -26.63 -25.25 4.03
C VAL A 125 -26.25 -23.78 3.88
N GLN A 126 -26.50 -22.94 4.89
CA GLN A 126 -26.16 -21.51 4.86
C GLN A 126 -24.64 -21.29 4.74
N ILE A 127 -23.83 -22.00 5.55
CA ILE A 127 -22.37 -21.92 5.46
C ILE A 127 -21.89 -22.33 4.06
N TRP A 128 -22.40 -23.44 3.51
CA TRP A 128 -22.04 -23.86 2.16
C TRP A 128 -22.39 -22.81 1.11
N GLN A 129 -23.56 -22.16 1.22
CA GLN A 129 -23.93 -21.06 0.33
C GLN A 129 -22.93 -19.90 0.41
N GLN A 130 -22.50 -19.50 1.61
CA GLN A 130 -21.50 -18.45 1.78
C GLN A 130 -20.12 -18.86 1.25
N ILE A 131 -19.69 -20.11 1.47
CA ILE A 131 -18.42 -20.63 0.92
C ILE A 131 -18.46 -20.61 -0.62
N HIS A 132 -19.58 -20.97 -1.23
CA HIS A 132 -19.75 -20.85 -2.67
C HIS A 132 -19.73 -19.38 -3.14
N GLY A 133 -20.33 -18.47 -2.37
CA GLY A 133 -20.25 -17.03 -2.58
C GLY A 133 -18.81 -16.53 -2.57
N LEU A 134 -18.02 -16.90 -1.55
CA LEU A 134 -16.62 -16.55 -1.42
C LEU A 134 -15.77 -17.06 -2.60
N ARG A 135 -15.97 -18.32 -3.01
CA ARG A 135 -15.28 -18.88 -4.18
C ARG A 135 -15.57 -18.09 -5.46
N ARG A 136 -16.84 -17.71 -5.66
CA ARG A 136 -17.24 -16.87 -6.80
C ARG A 136 -16.63 -15.47 -6.72
N ALA A 137 -16.61 -14.87 -5.53
CA ALA A 137 -15.99 -13.57 -5.30
C ALA A 137 -14.49 -13.60 -5.60
N LEU A 138 -13.79 -14.68 -5.23
CA LEU A 138 -12.37 -14.88 -5.52
C LEU A 138 -12.11 -14.96 -7.03
N GLU A 139 -12.89 -15.76 -7.75
CA GLU A 139 -12.75 -15.89 -9.21
C GLU A 139 -13.03 -14.55 -9.93
N ASN A 140 -14.07 -13.84 -9.49
CA ASN A 140 -14.40 -12.52 -9.99
C ASN A 140 -13.29 -11.51 -9.70
N SER A 141 -12.71 -11.56 -8.49
CA SER A 141 -11.61 -10.67 -8.09
C SER A 141 -10.41 -10.86 -9.03
N ARG A 142 -9.97 -12.11 -9.22
CA ARG A 142 -8.88 -12.46 -10.14
C ARG A 142 -9.14 -12.02 -11.57
N SER A 143 -10.37 -12.24 -12.05
CA SER A 143 -10.77 -11.84 -13.41
C SER A 143 -10.74 -10.32 -13.60
N ARG A 144 -11.24 -9.56 -12.61
CA ARG A 144 -11.23 -8.09 -12.63
C ARG A 144 -9.82 -7.52 -12.56
N GLU A 145 -8.99 -8.07 -11.71
CA GLU A 145 -7.58 -7.69 -11.58
C GLU A 145 -6.83 -7.94 -12.90
N ALA A 146 -6.98 -9.13 -13.49
CA ALA A 146 -6.34 -9.48 -14.76
C ALA A 146 -6.82 -8.61 -15.94
N LEU A 147 -8.08 -8.15 -15.90
CA LEU A 147 -8.60 -7.20 -16.89
C LEU A 147 -8.01 -5.80 -16.66
N ALA A 148 -8.00 -5.33 -15.42
CA ALA A 148 -7.46 -4.03 -15.05
C ALA A 148 -5.96 -3.93 -15.39
N GLU A 149 -5.19 -4.97 -15.10
CA GLU A 149 -3.78 -5.06 -15.45
C GLU A 149 -3.55 -4.97 -16.97
N ARG A 150 -4.38 -5.68 -17.76
CA ARG A 150 -4.32 -5.64 -19.23
C ARG A 150 -4.61 -4.25 -19.77
N GLU A 151 -5.67 -3.61 -19.30
CA GLU A 151 -6.04 -2.26 -19.75
C GLU A 151 -5.00 -1.21 -19.34
N TRP A 152 -4.47 -1.30 -18.12
CA TRP A 152 -3.40 -0.42 -17.66
C TRP A 152 -2.12 -0.57 -18.50
N LYS A 153 -1.68 -1.81 -18.75
CA LYS A 153 -0.52 -2.09 -19.60
C LYS A 153 -0.70 -1.58 -21.03
N LYS A 154 -1.91 -1.73 -21.59
CA LYS A 154 -2.28 -1.21 -22.92
C LYS A 154 -2.20 0.31 -22.96
N LYS A 155 -2.77 1.02 -21.97
CA LYS A 155 -2.71 2.49 -21.88
C LYS A 155 -1.27 2.99 -21.72
N GLY A 156 -0.43 2.27 -20.98
CA GLY A 156 0.96 2.65 -20.71
C GLY A 156 1.99 2.23 -21.76
N ASN A 157 1.60 1.55 -22.85
CA ASN A 157 2.51 0.86 -23.79
C ASN A 157 3.57 0.00 -23.06
N ILE A 158 3.20 -0.58 -21.92
CA ILE A 158 4.10 -1.40 -21.11
C ILE A 158 4.18 -2.77 -21.80
N ARG A 159 5.39 -3.16 -22.23
CA ARG A 159 5.58 -4.48 -22.84
C ARG A 159 5.06 -5.57 -21.89
N PRO A 160 4.33 -6.58 -22.41
CA PRO A 160 3.98 -7.75 -21.62
C PRO A 160 5.27 -8.34 -21.05
N SER A 161 5.41 -8.32 -19.72
CA SER A 161 6.49 -9.08 -19.09
C SER A 161 6.14 -10.56 -19.24
N TRP A 162 7.09 -11.38 -19.69
CA TRP A 162 7.01 -12.83 -19.73
C TRP A 162 6.97 -13.50 -18.34
N GLY A 163 6.62 -12.76 -17.30
CA GLY A 163 6.38 -13.27 -15.96
C GLY A 163 4.90 -13.61 -15.77
N PRO A 164 4.57 -14.46 -14.79
CA PRO A 164 3.16 -14.70 -14.44
C PRO A 164 2.47 -13.36 -14.16
N SER A 165 1.22 -13.21 -14.60
CA SER A 165 0.36 -12.11 -14.13
C SER A 165 0.50 -12.08 -12.62
N THR A 166 0.92 -10.94 -12.09
CA THR A 166 1.00 -10.74 -10.64
C THR A 166 -0.43 -10.85 -10.13
N CYS A 167 -0.78 -11.98 -9.50
CA CYS A 167 -1.95 -12.07 -8.66
C CYS A 167 -1.57 -11.34 -7.37
N TRP A 168 -1.94 -10.07 -7.28
CA TRP A 168 -1.77 -9.25 -6.09
C TRP A 168 -2.74 -9.69 -4.98
N ILE A 169 -3.81 -10.42 -5.34
CA ILE A 169 -4.81 -11.04 -4.45
C ILE A 169 -4.68 -12.57 -4.44
#